data_AF-A0A099UHS9-F1
#
_entry.id   AF-A0A099UHS9-F1
#
_cell.length_a   1.000
_cell.length_b   1.000
_cell.length_c   1.000
_cell.angle_alpha   90.00
_cell.angle_beta   90.00
_cell.angle_gamma   90.00
#
_symmetry.space_group_name_H-M   'P 1'
#
loop_
_entity.id
_entity.type
_entity.pdbx_description
1 polymer ?
#
loop_
_entity_poly.entity_id
_entity_poly.type
_entity_poly.pdbx_seq_one_letter_code
_entity_poly.pdbx_strand_id
1 'polypeptide(L)' 'MSENVAQNIESSQQGNTPINDVYEKALQDNIDILQQCQRDKGFSTCTMCELLISCEVRNNYVKAVYNSMSKGQHGDFDFN' A
#
# COMPACT_ATOMS: atom_id res chain seq x y z
N MET A 1 -13.33 36.22 17.92
CA MET A 1 -13.11 36.10 16.46
C MET A 1 -11.75 36.74 16.21
N SER A 2 -10.66 36.01 16.02
CA SER A 2 -10.53 34.66 15.48
C SER A 2 -9.38 33.93 16.16
N GLU A 3 -9.55 32.61 16.22
CA GLU A 3 -8.69 31.66 16.91
C GLU A 3 -7.38 31.45 16.16
N ASN A 4 -6.32 31.33 16.95
CA ASN A 4 -4.97 30.98 16.55
C ASN A 4 -4.89 29.45 16.54
N VAL A 5 -4.87 28.83 15.35
CA VAL A 5 -4.79 27.37 15.21
C VAL A 5 -3.33 26.93 15.18
N ALA A 6 -3.01 26.08 16.15
CA ALA A 6 -1.72 25.51 16.44
C ALA A 6 -1.14 24.65 15.30
N GLN A 7 0.15 24.89 15.05
CA GLN A 7 1.26 23.93 15.07
C GLN A 7 1.12 22.57 14.35
N ASN A 8 2.08 22.39 13.42
CA ASN A 8 2.97 21.25 13.29
C ASN A 8 2.36 19.85 13.09
N ILE A 9 2.41 19.39 11.83
CA ILE A 9 2.85 18.03 11.54
C ILE A 9 3.94 18.09 10.48
N GLU A 10 5.18 18.03 10.95
CA GLU A 10 6.33 17.63 10.15
C GLU A 10 6.24 16.13 9.89
N SER A 11 6.32 15.71 8.63
CA SER A 11 6.89 14.42 8.26
C SER A 11 7.32 14.47 6.79
N SER A 12 8.59 14.87 6.63
CA SER A 12 9.55 14.36 5.64
C SER A 12 9.42 14.79 4.18
N GLN A 13 10.46 15.52 3.75
CA GLN A 13 10.73 15.95 2.38
C GLN A 13 11.35 14.86 1.48
N GLN A 14 11.45 15.23 0.19
CA GLN A 14 12.36 14.78 -0.90
C GLN A 14 11.79 13.68 -1.80
N GLY A 15 11.74 13.77 -3.14
CA GLY A 15 12.55 14.50 -4.12
C GLY A 15 13.15 13.50 -5.12
N ASN A 16 12.87 13.70 -6.43
CA ASN A 16 13.48 13.10 -7.65
C ASN A 16 12.94 11.77 -8.29
N THR A 17 12.46 11.93 -9.56
CA THR A 17 12.56 11.05 -10.77
C THR A 17 11.48 9.93 -10.98
N PRO A 18 10.99 9.67 -12.22
CA PRO A 18 9.69 9.02 -12.54
C PRO A 18 9.59 7.51 -12.25
N ILE A 19 10.60 6.89 -11.64
CA ILE A 19 10.56 5.49 -11.22
C ILE A 19 9.67 5.29 -9.97
N ASN A 20 9.54 6.33 -9.12
CA ASN A 20 8.64 6.24 -7.95
C ASN A 20 7.17 6.16 -8.39
N ASP A 21 6.81 6.82 -9.50
CA ASP A 21 5.44 6.88 -10.01
C ASP A 21 4.90 5.51 -10.42
N VAL A 22 5.69 4.67 -11.10
CA VAL A 22 5.20 3.35 -11.54
C VAL A 22 4.87 2.41 -10.38
N TYR A 23 5.64 2.45 -9.28
CA TYR A 23 5.37 1.59 -8.12
C TYR A 23 4.26 2.16 -7.23
N GLU A 24 4.19 3.48 -7.08
CA GLU A 24 3.10 4.15 -6.37
C GLU A 24 1.77 3.95 -7.11
N LYS A 25 1.75 4.11 -8.43
CA LYS A 25 0.58 3.82 -9.26
C LYS A 25 0.17 2.37 -9.15
N ALA A 26 1.11 1.42 -9.26
CA ALA A 26 0.81 0.00 -9.13
C ALA A 26 0.23 -0.34 -7.73
N LEU A 27 0.74 0.29 -6.67
CA LEU A 27 0.18 0.16 -5.33
C LEU A 27 -1.25 0.71 -5.26
N GLN A 28 -1.50 1.90 -5.80
CA GLN A 28 -2.83 2.50 -5.81
C GLN A 28 -3.84 1.65 -6.58
N ASP A 29 -3.49 1.18 -7.79
CA ASP A 29 -4.35 0.30 -8.58
C ASP A 29 -4.72 -0.98 -7.80
N ASN A 30 -3.76 -1.57 -7.08
CA ASN A 30 -4.01 -2.77 -6.27
C ASN A 30 -4.82 -2.47 -4.99
N ILE A 31 -4.68 -1.29 -4.39
CA ILE A 31 -5.53 -0.84 -3.28
C ILE A 31 -6.99 -0.77 -3.74
N ASP A 32 -7.24 -0.15 -4.89
CA ASP A 32 -8.60 0.03 -5.41
C ASP A 32 -9.27 -1.32 -5.71
N ILE A 33 -8.52 -2.25 -6.32
CA ILE A 33 -8.98 -3.63 -6.59
C ILE A 33 -9.26 -4.38 -5.28
N LEU A 34 -8.36 -4.28 -4.29
CA LEU A 34 -8.54 -4.95 -2.99
C LEU A 34 -9.79 -4.44 -2.27
N GLN A 35 -9.97 -3.12 -2.22
CA GLN A 35 -11.12 -2.50 -1.58
C GLN A 35 -12.42 -2.82 -2.31
N GLN A 36 -12.40 -2.90 -3.65
CA GLN A 36 -13.57 -3.36 -4.39
C GLN A 36 -13.92 -4.81 -4.06
N CYS A 37 -12.93 -5.70 -4.05
CA CYS A 37 -13.11 -7.10 -3.66
C CYS A 37 -13.68 -7.24 -2.24
N GLN A 38 -13.19 -6.43 -1.30
CA GLN A 38 -13.70 -6.36 0.07
C GLN A 38 -15.18 -5.92 0.10
N ARG A 39 -15.53 -4.85 -0.61
CA ARG A 39 -16.93 -4.37 -0.72
C ARG A 39 -17.85 -5.41 -1.34
N ASP A 40 -17.44 -6.03 -2.45
CA ASP A 40 -18.24 -7.04 -3.16
C ASP A 40 -18.52 -8.28 -2.31
N LYS A 41 -17.60 -8.63 -1.41
CA LYS A 41 -17.74 -9.73 -0.46
C LYS A 41 -18.34 -9.32 0.88
N GLY A 42 -18.58 -8.04 1.11
CA GLY A 42 -19.10 -7.51 2.38
C GLY A 42 -18.10 -7.54 3.54
N PHE A 43 -16.79 -7.57 3.26
CA PHE A 43 -15.74 -7.53 4.29
C PHE A 43 -15.18 -6.12 4.45
N SER A 44 -14.78 -5.74 5.67
CA SER A 44 -14.03 -4.50 5.93
C SER A 44 -12.51 -4.71 5.97
N THR A 45 -12.05 -5.97 6.06
CA THR A 45 -10.64 -6.36 6.00
C THR A 45 -10.50 -7.77 5.44
N CYS A 46 -9.36 -8.05 4.79
CA CYS A 46 -9.06 -9.37 4.25
C CYS A 46 -8.94 -10.46 5.34
N THR A 47 -8.72 -10.11 6.61
CA THR A 47 -8.62 -11.12 7.70
C THR A 47 -9.93 -11.85 7.96
N MET A 48 -11.06 -11.30 7.51
CA MET A 48 -12.36 -11.98 7.56
C MET A 48 -12.60 -12.90 6.35
N CYS A 49 -11.72 -12.87 5.35
CA CYS A 49 -11.84 -13.70 4.16
C CYS A 49 -11.24 -15.09 4.42
N GLU A 50 -12.02 -16.14 4.20
CA GLU A 50 -11.56 -17.55 4.30
C GLU A 50 -10.37 -17.88 3.39
N LEU A 51 -10.21 -17.14 2.29
CA LEU A 51 -9.11 -17.27 1.36
C LEU A 51 -7.88 -16.43 1.75
N LEU A 52 -7.81 -15.85 2.95
CA LEU A 52 -6.77 -14.89 3.37
C LEU A 52 -5.35 -15.22 2.87
N ILE A 53 -4.92 -16.47 3.00
CA ILE A 53 -3.57 -16.92 2.60
C ILE A 53 -3.46 -17.17 1.08
N SER A 54 -4.49 -17.74 0.47
CA SER A 54 -4.52 -18.10 -0.96
C SER A 54 -5.17 -17.04 -1.86
N CYS A 55 -5.57 -15.88 -1.32
CA CYS A 55 -6.28 -14.84 -2.04
C CYS A 55 -5.31 -14.08 -2.95
N GLU A 56 -5.45 -14.29 -4.25
CA GLU A 56 -4.60 -13.64 -5.25
C GLU A 56 -4.68 -12.11 -5.20
N VAL A 57 -5.89 -11.54 -5.05
CA VAL A 57 -6.08 -10.07 -4.95
C VAL A 57 -5.30 -9.49 -3.78
N ARG A 58 -5.38 -10.12 -2.61
CA ARG A 58 -4.60 -9.71 -1.43
C ARG A 58 -3.10 -9.88 -1.66
N ASN A 59 -2.68 -11.01 -2.22
CA ASN A 59 -1.27 -11.30 -2.44
C ASN A 59 -0.63 -10.32 -3.45
N ASN A 60 -1.38 -9.91 -4.47
CA ASN A 60 -0.97 -8.87 -5.41
C ASN A 60 -0.84 -7.51 -4.72
N TYR A 61 -1.79 -7.14 -3.86
CA TYR A 61 -1.67 -5.94 -3.02
C TYR A 61 -0.42 -5.98 -2.13
N VAL A 62 -0.18 -7.08 -1.39
CA VAL A 62 1.01 -7.22 -0.53
C VAL A 62 2.29 -7.09 -1.35
N LYS A 63 2.36 -7.74 -2.52
CA LYS A 63 3.50 -7.62 -3.44
C LYS A 63 3.71 -6.18 -3.91
N ALA A 64 2.63 -5.46 -4.24
CA ALA A 64 2.70 -4.06 -4.67
C ALA A 64 3.21 -3.14 -3.54
N VAL A 65 2.80 -3.38 -2.29
CA VAL A 65 3.33 -2.67 -1.12
C VAL A 65 4.84 -2.88 -1.00
N TYR A 66 5.31 -4.14 -1.03
CA TYR A 66 6.75 -4.44 -0.96
C TYR A 66 7.52 -3.79 -2.10
N ASN A 67 7.01 -3.86 -3.33
CA ASN A 67 7.65 -3.23 -4.49
C ASN A 67 7.68 -1.70 -4.36
N SER A 68 6.63 -1.07 -3.84
CA SER A 68 6.61 0.39 -3.61
C SER A 68 7.63 0.80 -2.55
N MET A 69 7.66 0.11 -1.41
CA MET A 69 8.60 0.39 -0.31
C MET A 69 10.06 0.18 -0.72
N SER A 70 10.33 -0.86 -1.52
CA SER A 70 11.67 -1.20 -1.99
C SER A 70 12.06 -0.54 -3.31
N LYS A 71 11.14 0.19 -3.95
CA LYS A 71 11.28 0.69 -5.34
C LYS A 71 11.67 -0.43 -6.33
N GLY A 72 11.09 -1.61 -6.13
CA GLY A 72 11.33 -2.82 -6.92
C GLY A 72 12.61 -3.57 -6.59
N GLN A 73 13.40 -3.11 -5.61
CA GLN A 73 14.61 -3.82 -5.18
C GLN A 73 14.21 -5.02 -4.33
N HIS A 74 14.61 -6.22 -4.74
CA HIS A 74 14.48 -7.38 -3.86
C HIS A 74 15.68 -7.36 -2.90
N GLY A 75 15.38 -7.20 -1.60
CA GLY A 75 16.40 -7.39 -0.56
C GLY A 75 16.84 -8.84 -0.55
N ASP A 76 18.14 -9.07 -0.42
CA ASP A 76 18.71 -10.39 -0.20
C ASP A 76 18.33 -10.83 1.23
N PHE A 77 17.22 -11.57 1.36
CA PHE A 77 16.85 -12.17 2.62
C PHE A 77 17.43 -13.58 2.65
N ASP A 78 18.53 -13.75 3.37
CA ASP A 78 19.12 -15.06 3.64
C ASP A 78 18.55 -15.62 4.96
N PHE A 79 17.86 -16.76 4.90
CA PHE A 79 17.28 -17.48 6.06
C PHE A 79 18.17 -18.66 6.47
N ASN A 80 19.49 -18.51 6.40
CA ASN A 80 20.46 -19.52 6.83
C ASN A 80 20.70 -19.52 8.35
#